data_AF-A0A525JBF9-F1
#
_entry.id   AF-A0A525JBF9-F1
#
_cell.length_a   1.000
_cell.length_b   1.000
_cell.length_c   1.000
_cell.angle_alpha   90.00
_cell.angle_beta   90.00
_cell.angle_gamma   90.00
#
_symmetry.space_group_name_H-M   'P 1'
#
loop_
_entity.id
_entity.type
_entity.pdbx_description
1 polymer ?
#
loop_
_entity_poly.entity_id
_entity_poly.type
_entity_poly.pdbx_seq_one_letter_code
_entity_poly.pdbx_strand_id
1 'polypeptide(L)'
;MQNRPTPRAGDAKVVHFDEALLSACGSDLKAELITEAAMLAEAFAPEGGAGELEAMADALARGTRDATMDRARALKLACALRCLARAQSG
;
A
#
# COMPACT_ATOMS: atom_id res chain seq x y z
N MET A 1 -22.80 -0.03 40.00
CA MET A 1 -22.95 -0.03 38.53
C MET A 1 -22.20 1.17 37.99
N GLN A 2 -21.05 0.97 37.34
CA GLN A 2 -20.26 2.08 36.78
C GLN A 2 -20.74 2.38 35.35
N ASN A 3 -21.17 3.61 35.12
CA ASN A 3 -21.64 4.11 33.83
C ASN A 3 -20.42 4.37 32.94
N ARG A 4 -20.15 3.50 31.97
CA ARG A 4 -19.03 3.67 31.02
C ARG A 4 -19.47 4.68 29.96
N PRO A 5 -18.81 5.83 29.80
CA PRO A 5 -19.17 6.78 28.75
C PRO A 5 -18.93 6.15 27.38
N THR A 6 -19.98 6.07 26.56
CA THR A 6 -19.89 5.66 25.15
C THR A 6 -19.17 6.74 24.35
N PRO A 7 -18.09 6.42 23.61
CA PRO A 7 -17.40 7.40 22.79
C PRO A 7 -18.35 7.95 21.73
N ARG A 8 -18.36 9.28 21.58
CA ARG A 8 -19.19 9.98 20.57
C ARG A 8 -18.74 9.55 19.18
N ALA A 9 -19.70 9.19 18.33
CA ALA A 9 -19.48 8.68 16.97
C ALA A 9 -18.92 9.70 15.95
N GLY A 10 -18.30 10.80 16.40
CA GLY A 10 -17.83 11.90 15.55
C GLY A 10 -16.34 11.88 15.19
N ASP A 11 -15.51 11.16 15.96
CA ASP A 11 -14.04 11.23 15.83
C ASP A 11 -13.42 10.04 15.08
N ALA A 12 -14.23 9.26 14.36
CA ALA A 12 -13.74 8.09 13.63
C ALA A 12 -12.96 8.53 12.38
N LYS A 13 -11.63 8.45 12.43
CA LYS A 13 -10.76 8.63 11.27
C LYS A 13 -10.82 7.40 10.37
N VAL A 14 -11.20 7.58 9.11
CA VAL A 14 -11.03 6.54 8.09
C VAL A 14 -9.54 6.37 7.83
N VAL A 15 -9.02 5.18 8.04
CA VAL A 15 -7.62 4.84 7.79
C VAL A 15 -7.55 3.91 6.60
N HIS A 16 -6.72 4.26 5.61
CA HIS A 16 -6.44 3.37 4.49
C HIS A 16 -5.51 2.25 4.95
N PHE A 17 -5.97 1.00 4.79
CA PHE A 17 -5.23 -0.17 5.25
C PHE A 17 -3.82 -0.26 4.64
N ASP A 18 -3.66 0.06 3.35
CA ASP A 18 -2.36 0.03 2.67
C ASP A 18 -1.35 1.00 3.32
N GLU A 19 -1.79 2.22 3.65
CA GLU A 19 -0.95 3.23 4.29
C GLU A 19 -0.61 2.87 5.74
N ALA A 20 -1.57 2.30 6.47
CA ALA A 20 -1.34 1.78 7.82
C ALA A 20 -0.34 0.62 7.81
N LEU A 21 -0.44 -0.30 6.84
CA LEU A 21 0.46 -1.43 6.69
C LEU A 21 1.89 -0.98 6.37
N LEU A 22 2.05 -0.01 5.46
CA LEU A 22 3.36 0.58 5.15
C LEU A 22 3.95 1.31 6.34
N SER A 23 3.12 2.04 7.11
CA SER A 23 3.59 2.76 8.30
C SER A 23 3.92 1.83 9.47
N ALA A 24 3.37 0.61 9.47
CA ALA A 24 3.78 -0.46 10.39
C ALA A 24 5.08 -1.15 9.96
N CYS A 25 5.52 -0.99 8.71
CA CYS A 25 6.87 -1.38 8.31
C CYS A 25 7.88 -0.40 8.96
N GLY A 26 9.01 -0.91 9.45
CA GLY A 26 10.09 -0.04 9.93
C GLY A 26 10.48 1.02 8.87
N SER A 27 11.01 2.16 9.32
CA SER A 27 11.32 3.32 8.46
C SER A 27 12.10 2.94 7.21
N ASP A 28 13.08 2.07 7.37
CA ASP A 28 14.03 1.72 6.31
C ASP A 28 13.32 0.87 5.24
N LEU A 29 12.59 -0.16 5.67
CA LEU A 29 11.81 -1.01 4.77
C LEU A 29 10.71 -0.21 4.05
N LYS A 30 10.06 0.74 4.74
CA LYS A 30 9.07 1.62 4.12
C LYS A 30 9.71 2.47 3.02
N ALA A 31 10.88 3.06 3.27
CA ALA A 31 11.61 3.85 2.29
C ALA A 31 12.04 3.02 1.08
N GLU A 32 12.55 1.81 1.31
CA GLU A 32 12.88 0.85 0.24
C GLU A 32 11.68 0.51 -0.62
N LEU A 33 10.55 0.14 -0.02
CA LEU A 33 9.32 -0.22 -0.73
C LEU A 33 8.76 0.95 -1.55
N ILE A 34 8.80 2.17 -1.02
CA ILE A 34 8.37 3.36 -1.76
C ILE A 34 9.30 3.62 -2.95
N THR A 35 10.62 3.46 -2.75
CA THR A 35 11.62 3.65 -3.81
C THR A 35 11.44 2.63 -4.93
N GLU A 36 11.27 1.35 -4.57
CA GLU A 36 11.01 0.28 -5.53
C GLU A 36 9.69 0.50 -6.28
N ALA A 37 8.63 0.90 -5.58
CA ALA A 37 7.34 1.19 -6.20
C ALA A 37 7.44 2.39 -7.17
N ALA A 38 8.24 3.41 -6.86
CA ALA A 38 8.50 4.54 -7.75
C ALA A 38 9.28 4.12 -9.00
N MET A 39 10.32 3.29 -8.86
CA MET A 39 11.05 2.73 -10.00
C MET A 39 10.15 1.89 -10.91
N LEU A 40 9.29 1.06 -10.32
CA LEU A 40 8.31 0.26 -11.05
C LEU A 40 7.28 1.14 -11.77
N ALA A 41 6.83 2.21 -11.13
CA ALA A 41 5.95 3.20 -11.77
C ALA A 41 6.63 3.85 -12.98
N GLU A 42 7.88 4.29 -12.86
CA GLU A 42 8.64 4.87 -13.97
C GLU A 42 8.83 3.88 -15.12
N ALA A 43 9.11 2.61 -14.82
CA ALA A 43 9.38 1.60 -15.83
C ALA A 43 8.12 1.08 -16.55
N PHE A 44 6.99 0.95 -15.85
CA PHE A 44 5.81 0.24 -16.34
C PHE A 44 4.55 1.10 -16.45
N ALA A 45 4.54 2.27 -15.81
CA ALA A 45 3.47 3.26 -15.87
C ALA A 45 4.06 4.68 -16.06
N PRO A 46 4.86 4.93 -17.12
CA PRO A 46 5.58 6.19 -17.30
C PRO A 46 4.66 7.40 -17.47
N GLU A 47 3.41 7.19 -17.88
CA GLU A 47 2.39 8.25 -17.97
C GLU A 47 1.70 8.53 -16.62
N GLY A 48 2.13 7.86 -15.54
CA GLY A 48 1.65 8.08 -14.18
C GLY A 48 0.22 7.57 -13.94
N GLY A 49 -0.27 6.67 -14.78
CA GLY A 49 -1.64 6.20 -14.70
C GLY A 49 -1.88 5.36 -13.45
N ALA A 50 -2.84 5.81 -12.63
CA ALA A 50 -3.23 5.13 -11.41
C ALA A 50 -3.75 3.69 -11.68
N GLY A 51 -4.39 3.49 -12.84
CA GLY A 51 -4.91 2.19 -13.25
C GLY A 51 -3.82 1.15 -13.50
N GLU A 52 -2.70 1.52 -14.14
CA GLU A 52 -1.57 0.61 -14.35
C GLU A 52 -0.93 0.20 -13.02
N LEU A 53 -0.75 1.14 -12.10
CA LEU A 53 -0.18 0.88 -10.78
C LEU A 53 -1.06 -0.04 -9.94
N GLU A 54 -2.38 0.13 -10.01
CA GLU A 54 -3.33 -0.77 -9.38
C GLU A 54 -3.28 -2.17 -9.99
N ALA A 55 -3.20 -2.28 -11.32
CA ALA A 55 -3.07 -3.56 -12.00
C ALA A 55 -1.79 -4.32 -11.61
N MET A 56 -0.66 -3.60 -11.49
CA MET A 56 0.61 -4.15 -11.02
C MET A 56 0.54 -4.62 -9.56
N ALA A 57 -0.05 -3.81 -8.68
CA ALA A 57 -0.26 -4.18 -7.29
C ALA A 57 -1.11 -5.46 -7.17
N ASP A 58 -2.15 -5.57 -7.99
CA ASP A 58 -2.99 -6.76 -8.05
C ASP A 58 -2.24 -7.99 -8.56
N ALA A 59 -1.39 -7.84 -9.57
CA ALA A 59 -0.55 -8.94 -10.06
C ALA A 59 0.41 -9.46 -8.97
N LEU A 60 1.08 -8.55 -8.25
CA LEU A 60 1.98 -8.89 -7.13
C LEU A 60 1.23 -9.56 -5.98
N ALA A 61 0.04 -9.06 -5.63
CA ALA A 61 -0.76 -9.60 -4.53
C ALA A 61 -1.37 -10.97 -4.86
N ARG A 62 -1.73 -11.22 -6.13
CA ARG A 62 -2.27 -12.51 -6.60
C ARG A 62 -1.19 -13.59 -6.67
N GLY A 63 0.06 -13.20 -6.89
CA GLY A 63 1.23 -14.08 -6.84
C GLY A 63 1.17 -15.19 -7.88
N THR A 64 1.78 -14.97 -9.05
CA THR A 64 2.31 -16.12 -9.80
C THR A 64 3.32 -16.81 -8.88
N ARG A 65 3.05 -18.09 -8.56
CA ARG A 65 3.74 -18.93 -7.58
C ARG A 65 5.18 -19.25 -7.99
N ASP A 66 6.00 -18.23 -8.25
CA ASP A 66 7.42 -18.47 -8.42
C ASP A 66 8.06 -18.55 -7.04
N ALA A 67 8.77 -19.65 -6.78
CA ALA A 67 9.35 -19.98 -5.48
C ALA A 67 10.43 -18.98 -5.02
N THR A 68 10.80 -18.05 -5.92
CA THR A 68 11.80 -17.01 -5.72
C THR A 68 11.27 -15.76 -5.03
N MET A 69 9.94 -15.53 -5.01
CA MET A 69 9.38 -14.28 -4.51
C MET A 69 8.83 -14.42 -3.09
N ASP A 70 9.40 -13.66 -2.14
CA ASP A 70 8.83 -13.52 -0.79
C ASP A 70 7.45 -12.86 -0.88
N ARG A 71 6.41 -13.66 -0.66
CA ARG A 71 5.01 -13.23 -0.69
C ARG A 71 4.73 -12.05 0.27
N ALA A 72 5.37 -12.01 1.43
CA ALA A 72 5.17 -10.93 2.38
C ALA A 72 5.73 -9.61 1.84
N ARG A 73 6.90 -9.65 1.19
CA ARG A 73 7.50 -8.49 0.52
C ARG A 73 6.66 -8.04 -0.68
N ALA A 74 6.18 -8.98 -1.51
CA ALA A 74 5.33 -8.68 -2.66
C ALA A 74 4.02 -8.00 -2.25
N LEU A 75 3.38 -8.43 -1.15
CA LEU A 75 2.19 -7.79 -0.61
C LEU A 75 2.48 -6.37 -0.12
N LYS A 76 3.60 -6.15 0.57
CA LYS A 76 4.01 -4.81 1.02
C LYS A 76 4.30 -3.88 -0.16
N LEU A 77 4.93 -4.39 -1.21
CA LEU A 77 5.20 -3.65 -2.43
C LEU A 77 3.90 -3.31 -3.18
N ALA A 78 2.94 -4.24 -3.23
CA ALA A 78 1.61 -3.97 -3.76
C ALA A 78 0.89 -2.84 -3.00
N CYS A 79 1.02 -2.79 -1.66
CA CYS A 79 0.51 -1.67 -0.86
C CYS A 79 1.21 -0.35 -1.20
N ALA A 80 2.53 -0.34 -1.40
CA ALA A 80 3.28 0.85 -1.82
C ALA A 80 2.79 1.38 -3.18
N LEU A 81 2.59 0.50 -4.17
CA LEU A 81 2.05 0.85 -5.48
C LEU A 81 0.63 1.45 -5.38
N ARG A 82 -0.25 0.87 -4.55
CA ARG A 82 -1.60 1.41 -4.32
C ARG A 82 -1.58 2.77 -3.64
N CYS A 83 -0.63 3.03 -2.75
CA CYS A 83 -0.45 4.36 -2.15
C CYS A 83 0.00 5.38 -3.20
N LEU A 84 0.93 5.03 -4.10
CA LEU A 84 1.35 5.89 -5.20
C LEU A 84 0.22 6.16 -6.20
N ALA A 85 -0.57 5.15 -6.56
CA ALA A 85 -1.72 5.30 -7.46
C ALA A 85 -2.74 6.32 -6.93
N ARG A 86 -3.03 6.27 -5.63
CA ARG A 86 -3.93 7.22 -4.97
C ARG A 86 -3.34 8.63 -4.93
N ALA A 87 -2.05 8.76 -4.67
CA ALA A 87 -1.37 10.06 -4.65
C ALA A 87 -1.36 10.75 -6.03
N GLN A 88 -1.50 9.99 -7.13
CA GLN A 88 -1.59 10.52 -8.49
C GLN A 88 -3.03 10.79 -8.94
N SER A 89 -4.03 10.27 -8.21
CA SER A 89 -5.45 10.43 -8.54
C SER A 89 -6.12 11.62 -7.81
N GLY A 90 -5.39 12.27 -6.89
CA GLY A 90 -5.85 13.44 -6.12
C GLY A 90 -5.08 14.68 -6.51
#